data_AF-A0A5C4Y3M5-F1
#
_entry.id   AF-A0A5C4Y3M5-F1
#
_cell.length_a   1.000
_cell.length_b   1.000
_cell.length_c   1.000
_cell.angle_alpha   90.00
_cell.angle_beta   90.00
_cell.angle_gamma   90.00
#
_symmetry.space_group_name_H-M   'P 1'
#
loop_
_entity.id
_entity.type
_entity.pdbx_description
1 polymer ?
#
loop_
_entity_poly.entity_id
_entity_poly.type
_entity_poly.pdbx_seq_one_letter_code
_entity_poly.pdbx_strand_id
1 'polypeptide(L)'
;MRLMVRPRRFEHVVRVAELAAQIAAANGLDTARAYAAGILHDIARDLPDTELLRLAPPECEIDGLHPLALHGRAARTLLERWGYEDPVVLEAVEDHTTGPRGGNPVAQAVYIADVSEPGRGVNADIRELALQDLNAALERAIISKVTYLQGKGITVHPRTLRAYHALPCCAQLPASRTPALPASSAFQ
;
A
#
# COMPACT_ATOMS: atom_id res chain seq x y z
N MET A 1 6.99 10.41 -22.18
CA MET A 1 6.15 9.33 -21.62
C MET A 1 4.82 9.95 -21.21
N ARG A 2 3.69 9.52 -21.79
CA ARG A 2 2.35 10.01 -21.39
C ARG A 2 1.76 8.93 -20.49
N LEU A 3 1.48 9.26 -19.22
CA LEU A 3 0.86 8.32 -18.29
C LEU A 3 -0.55 7.96 -18.79
N MET A 4 -0.95 6.70 -18.62
CA MET A 4 -2.23 6.16 -19.10
C MET A 4 -3.44 6.54 -18.23
N VAL A 5 -3.34 7.65 -17.49
CA VAL A 5 -4.30 8.05 -16.45
C VAL A 5 -5.02 9.34 -16.78
N ARG A 6 -6.20 9.53 -16.20
CA ARG A 6 -7.00 10.76 -16.33
C ARG A 6 -6.25 12.00 -15.79
N PRO A 7 -6.56 13.23 -16.24
CA PRO A 7 -5.83 14.44 -15.83
C PRO A 7 -5.69 14.65 -14.32
N ARG A 8 -6.77 14.47 -13.53
CA ARG A 8 -6.71 14.57 -12.06
C ARG A 8 -5.78 13.53 -11.43
N ARG A 9 -5.68 12.35 -12.02
CA ARG A 9 -4.79 11.28 -11.57
C ARG A 9 -3.34 11.58 -11.93
N PHE A 10 -3.10 12.23 -13.07
CA PHE A 10 -1.76 12.69 -13.43
C PHE A 10 -1.21 13.68 -12.40
N GLU A 11 -2.00 14.67 -11.99
CA GLU A 11 -1.58 15.62 -10.95
C GLU A 11 -1.31 14.93 -9.61
N HIS A 12 -2.14 13.95 -9.24
CA HIS A 12 -1.90 13.07 -8.08
C HIS A 12 -0.54 12.38 -8.20
N VAL A 13 -0.27 11.72 -9.32
CA VAL A 13 0.99 11.00 -9.56
C VAL A 13 2.21 11.92 -9.43
N VAL A 14 2.14 13.13 -9.97
CA VAL A 14 3.24 14.10 -9.86
C VAL A 14 3.49 14.46 -8.39
N ARG A 15 2.43 14.78 -7.63
CA ARG A 15 2.57 15.13 -6.20
C ARG A 15 3.06 13.95 -5.36
N VAL A 16 2.65 12.72 -5.67
CA VAL A 16 3.18 11.51 -5.02
C VAL A 16 4.67 11.33 -5.32
N ALA A 17 5.10 11.50 -6.57
CA ALA A 17 6.50 11.38 -6.93
C ALA A 17 7.38 12.41 -6.23
N GLU A 18 6.94 13.68 -6.21
CA GLU A 18 7.64 14.76 -5.51
C GLU A 18 7.72 14.50 -4.00
N LEU A 19 6.61 14.11 -3.37
CA LEU A 19 6.59 13.84 -1.94
C LEU A 19 7.41 12.60 -1.58
N ALA A 20 7.33 11.52 -2.37
CA ALA A 20 8.13 10.32 -2.15
C ALA A 20 9.63 10.64 -2.22
N ALA A 21 10.06 11.49 -3.15
CA ALA A 21 11.44 11.95 -3.23
C ALA A 21 11.87 12.81 -2.03
N GLN A 22 10.98 13.67 -1.52
CA GLN A 22 11.23 14.46 -0.30
C GLN A 22 11.37 13.58 0.94
N ILE A 23 10.46 12.62 1.12
CA ILE A 23 10.51 11.64 2.20
C ILE A 23 11.80 10.81 2.10
N ALA A 24 12.16 10.36 0.89
CA ALA A 24 13.41 9.64 0.65
C ALA A 24 14.64 10.47 1.04
N ALA A 25 14.70 11.74 0.62
CA ALA A 25 15.81 12.63 0.95
C ALA A 25 15.96 12.84 2.47
N ALA A 26 14.85 13.07 3.17
CA ALA A 26 14.84 13.30 4.61
C ALA A 26 15.31 12.06 5.42
N ASN A 27 15.14 10.87 4.86
CA ASN A 27 15.48 9.60 5.51
C ASN A 27 16.73 8.93 4.92
N GLY A 28 17.52 9.63 4.11
CA GLY A 28 18.77 9.10 3.54
C GLY A 28 18.57 7.94 2.55
N LEU A 29 17.42 7.88 1.87
CA LEU A 29 17.09 6.87 0.87
C LEU A 29 17.42 7.34 -0.55
N ASP A 30 17.36 6.41 -1.52
CA ASP A 30 17.52 6.72 -2.94
C ASP A 30 16.33 7.55 -3.46
N THR A 31 16.56 8.85 -3.68
CA THR A 31 15.54 9.80 -4.13
C THR A 31 15.09 9.54 -5.56
N ALA A 32 15.98 9.06 -6.44
CA ALA A 32 15.66 8.78 -7.83
C ALA A 32 14.72 7.58 -7.95
N ARG A 33 14.98 6.52 -7.18
CA ARG A 33 14.10 5.36 -7.10
C ARG A 33 12.75 5.70 -6.48
N ALA A 34 12.72 6.50 -5.42
CA ALA A 34 11.46 6.94 -4.80
C ALA A 34 10.62 7.79 -5.76
N TYR A 35 11.24 8.74 -6.47
CA TYR A 35 10.57 9.53 -7.49
C TYR A 35 10.02 8.64 -8.62
N ALA A 36 10.84 7.73 -9.15
CA ALA A 36 10.45 6.82 -10.22
C ALA A 36 9.26 5.93 -9.80
N ALA A 37 9.33 5.31 -8.62
CA ALA A 37 8.23 4.52 -8.09
C ALA A 37 6.95 5.36 -7.89
N GLY A 38 7.07 6.60 -7.41
CA GLY A 38 5.94 7.53 -7.31
C GLY A 38 5.33 7.89 -8.67
N ILE A 39 6.12 8.03 -9.74
CA ILE A 39 5.59 8.24 -11.10
C ILE A 39 4.84 7.01 -11.61
N LEU A 40 5.31 5.82 -11.25
CA LEU A 40 4.86 4.56 -11.83
C LEU A 40 3.71 3.88 -11.05
N HIS A 41 3.49 4.23 -9.78
CA HIS A 41 2.59 3.49 -8.88
C HIS A 41 1.18 3.28 -9.46
N ASP A 42 0.60 4.33 -10.04
CA ASP A 42 -0.79 4.37 -10.51
C ASP A 42 -0.92 4.10 -12.03
N ILE A 43 0.12 3.60 -12.71
CA ILE A 43 0.10 3.46 -14.18
C ILE A 43 -0.99 2.53 -14.72
N ALA A 44 -1.41 1.55 -13.91
CA ALA A 44 -2.50 0.63 -14.22
C ALA A 44 -3.84 1.03 -13.58
N ARG A 45 -3.91 2.18 -12.88
CA ARG A 45 -5.04 2.57 -12.03
C ARG A 45 -6.38 2.67 -12.76
N ASP A 46 -6.35 3.20 -13.98
CA ASP A 46 -7.54 3.48 -14.79
C ASP A 46 -7.84 2.34 -15.79
N LEU A 47 -7.16 1.18 -15.69
CA LEU A 47 -7.49 0.01 -16.50
C LEU A 47 -8.84 -0.59 -16.07
N PRO A 48 -9.60 -1.18 -17.02
CA PRO A 48 -10.83 -1.90 -16.69
C PRO A 48 -10.56 -3.07 -15.73
N ASP A 49 -11.56 -3.42 -14.90
CA ASP A 49 -11.48 -4.53 -13.95
C ASP A 49 -11.04 -5.86 -14.59
N THR A 50 -11.53 -6.14 -15.81
CA THR A 50 -11.14 -7.34 -16.57
C THR A 50 -9.64 -7.38 -16.89
N GLU A 51 -9.05 -6.21 -17.15
CA GLU A 51 -7.62 -6.09 -17.45
C GLU A 51 -6.78 -6.13 -16.17
N LEU A 52 -7.27 -5.53 -15.07
CA LEU A 52 -6.64 -5.65 -13.75
C LEU A 52 -6.55 -7.11 -13.30
N LEU A 53 -7.66 -7.86 -13.43
CA LEU A 53 -7.70 -9.29 -13.10
C LEU A 53 -6.79 -10.13 -14.01
N ARG A 54 -6.64 -9.75 -15.28
CA ARG A 54 -5.76 -10.43 -16.23
C ARG A 54 -4.27 -10.18 -15.93
N LEU A 55 -3.92 -8.95 -15.55
CA LEU A 55 -2.54 -8.55 -15.25
C LEU A 55 -2.09 -8.97 -13.85
N ALA A 56 -3.03 -9.07 -12.91
CA ALA A 56 -2.80 -9.48 -11.53
C ALA A 56 -3.89 -10.47 -11.09
N PRO A 57 -3.70 -11.78 -11.33
CA PRO A 57 -4.66 -12.79 -10.92
C PRO A 57 -4.98 -12.70 -9.42
N PRO A 58 -6.26 -12.86 -9.02
CA PRO A 58 -6.68 -12.87 -7.63
C PRO A 58 -5.87 -13.82 -6.75
N GLU A 59 -5.39 -13.34 -5.62
CA GLU A 59 -4.76 -14.16 -4.57
C GLU A 59 -5.73 -14.48 -3.44
N CYS A 60 -6.83 -13.73 -3.34
CA CYS A 60 -7.88 -13.90 -2.34
C CYS A 60 -9.24 -13.42 -2.84
N GLU A 61 -10.31 -13.73 -2.11
CA GLU A 61 -11.69 -13.41 -2.52
C GLU A 61 -11.92 -11.91 -2.76
N ILE A 62 -11.34 -11.05 -1.90
CA ILE A 62 -11.50 -9.60 -2.01
C ILE A 62 -10.91 -9.02 -3.31
N ASP A 63 -9.92 -9.68 -3.92
CA ASP A 63 -9.37 -9.25 -5.21
C ASP A 63 -10.40 -9.39 -6.34
N GLY A 64 -11.22 -10.44 -6.29
CA GLY A 64 -12.30 -10.65 -7.25
C GLY A 64 -13.48 -9.70 -7.03
N LEU A 65 -13.79 -9.38 -5.77
CA LEU A 65 -14.87 -8.46 -5.40
C LEU A 65 -14.51 -6.99 -5.63
N HIS A 66 -13.22 -6.64 -5.48
CA HIS A 66 -12.71 -5.29 -5.63
C HIS A 66 -11.44 -5.24 -6.50
N PRO A 67 -11.52 -5.52 -7.81
CA PRO A 67 -10.37 -5.59 -8.71
C PRO A 67 -9.52 -4.33 -8.73
N LEU A 68 -10.13 -3.18 -8.43
CA LEU A 68 -9.46 -1.90 -8.32
C LEU A 68 -8.31 -1.88 -7.29
N ALA A 69 -8.27 -2.79 -6.31
CA ALA A 69 -7.14 -2.94 -5.39
C ALA A 69 -5.88 -3.54 -6.04
N LEU A 70 -6.05 -4.24 -7.18
CA LEU A 70 -4.99 -4.95 -7.88
C LEU A 70 -4.07 -4.05 -8.71
N HIS A 71 -4.39 -2.76 -8.88
CA HIS A 71 -3.64 -1.87 -9.79
C HIS A 71 -2.14 -1.77 -9.48
N GLY A 72 -1.69 -1.90 -8.22
CA GLY A 72 -0.25 -1.98 -7.91
C GLY A 72 0.42 -3.23 -8.50
N ARG A 73 -0.19 -4.42 -8.29
CA ARG A 73 0.29 -5.68 -8.89
C ARG A 73 0.18 -5.66 -10.40
N ALA A 74 -0.89 -5.11 -10.96
CA ALA A 74 -1.07 -4.98 -12.40
C ALA A 74 -0.04 -4.02 -13.01
N ALA A 75 0.27 -2.90 -12.33
CA ALA A 75 1.30 -1.96 -12.71
C ALA A 75 2.68 -2.64 -12.76
N ARG A 76 3.03 -3.43 -11.75
CA ARG A 76 4.25 -4.24 -11.75
C ARG A 76 4.33 -5.14 -13.00
N THR A 77 3.31 -5.98 -13.22
CA THR A 77 3.28 -6.90 -14.37
C THR A 77 3.42 -6.14 -15.70
N LEU A 78 2.78 -4.98 -15.81
CA LEU A 78 2.85 -4.15 -17.01
C LEU A 78 4.26 -3.58 -17.25
N LEU A 79 4.91 -3.09 -16.20
CA LEU A 79 6.28 -2.55 -16.25
C LEU A 79 7.30 -3.63 -16.60
N GLU A 80 7.20 -4.81 -16.01
CA GLU A 80 8.06 -5.95 -16.35
C GLU A 80 7.90 -6.33 -17.84
N ARG A 81 6.67 -6.34 -18.36
CA ARG A 81 6.41 -6.57 -19.80
C ARG A 81 6.97 -5.48 -20.72
N TRP A 82 7.18 -4.28 -20.20
CA TRP A 82 7.83 -3.18 -20.93
C TRP A 82 9.34 -3.14 -20.74
N GLY A 83 9.92 -4.13 -20.05
CA GLY A 83 11.37 -4.25 -19.86
C GLY A 83 11.92 -3.38 -18.73
N TYR A 84 11.08 -2.98 -17.77
CA TYR A 84 11.56 -2.32 -16.56
C TYR A 84 12.01 -3.37 -15.54
N GLU A 85 13.22 -3.22 -15.00
CA GLU A 85 13.89 -4.30 -14.24
C GLU A 85 14.30 -3.93 -12.80
N ASP A 86 14.20 -2.65 -12.38
CA ASP A 86 14.65 -2.26 -11.04
C ASP A 86 13.71 -2.85 -9.96
N PRO A 87 14.18 -3.83 -9.15
CA PRO A 87 13.32 -4.54 -8.22
C PRO A 87 12.84 -3.67 -7.06
N VAL A 88 13.61 -2.64 -6.67
CA VAL A 88 13.24 -1.72 -5.59
C VAL A 88 12.02 -0.90 -6.00
N VAL A 89 12.02 -0.41 -7.24
CA VAL A 89 10.91 0.36 -7.81
C VAL A 89 9.70 -0.53 -8.10
N LEU A 90 9.92 -1.71 -8.69
CA LEU A 90 8.82 -2.65 -9.00
C LEU A 90 8.09 -3.10 -7.74
N GLU A 91 8.82 -3.39 -6.66
CA GLU A 91 8.21 -3.76 -5.37
C GLU A 91 7.46 -2.58 -4.74
N ALA A 92 8.03 -1.37 -4.78
CA ALA A 92 7.34 -0.17 -4.29
C ALA A 92 6.03 0.11 -5.05
N VAL A 93 6.04 -0.09 -6.38
CA VAL A 93 4.85 0.00 -7.23
C VAL A 93 3.85 -1.11 -6.91
N GLU A 94 4.30 -2.34 -6.67
CA GLU A 94 3.39 -3.45 -6.32
C GLU A 94 2.67 -3.20 -5.00
N ASP A 95 3.41 -2.73 -3.99
CA ASP A 95 2.97 -2.72 -2.60
C ASP A 95 2.19 -1.47 -2.19
N HIS A 96 2.20 -0.41 -3.00
CA HIS A 96 1.58 0.86 -2.61
C HIS A 96 0.08 0.73 -2.27
N THR A 97 -0.63 -0.24 -2.84
CA THR A 97 -2.07 -0.43 -2.60
C THR A 97 -2.38 -1.20 -1.31
N THR A 98 -1.50 -2.10 -0.88
CA THR A 98 -1.75 -3.00 0.26
C THR A 98 -0.78 -2.82 1.42
N GLY A 99 0.23 -1.97 1.28
CA GLY A 99 1.26 -1.75 2.29
C GLY A 99 2.56 -2.48 1.97
N PRO A 100 3.72 -1.89 2.35
CA PRO A 100 5.04 -2.51 2.17
C PRO A 100 5.18 -3.84 2.92
N ARG A 101 5.81 -4.82 2.29
CA ARG A 101 6.13 -6.14 2.91
C ARG A 101 7.39 -6.17 3.77
N GLY A 102 8.09 -5.04 3.91
CA GLY A 102 9.36 -4.93 4.63
C GLY A 102 10.58 -5.12 3.72
N GLY A 103 11.77 -4.74 4.20
CA GLY A 103 13.04 -4.86 3.45
C GLY A 103 13.29 -3.78 2.38
N ASN A 104 12.27 -3.00 2.02
CA ASN A 104 12.37 -1.92 1.04
C ASN A 104 11.83 -0.59 1.59
N PRO A 105 12.70 0.31 2.08
CA PRO A 105 12.30 1.63 2.58
C PRO A 105 11.69 2.55 1.51
N VAL A 106 12.02 2.35 0.22
CA VAL A 106 11.42 3.13 -0.87
C VAL A 106 9.93 2.82 -0.99
N ALA A 107 9.53 1.57 -0.82
CA ALA A 107 8.11 1.20 -0.79
C ALA A 107 7.35 1.91 0.35
N GLN A 108 7.99 2.12 1.50
CA GLN A 108 7.41 2.86 2.62
C GLN A 108 7.21 4.33 2.26
N ALA A 109 8.22 4.98 1.68
CA ALA A 109 8.14 6.37 1.24
C ALA A 109 7.01 6.57 0.21
N VAL A 110 6.89 5.67 -0.77
CA VAL A 110 5.84 5.74 -1.81
C VAL A 110 4.45 5.50 -1.20
N TYR A 111 4.30 4.50 -0.33
CA TYR A 111 3.05 4.22 0.35
C TYR A 111 2.56 5.42 1.17
N ILE A 112 3.46 6.03 1.94
CA ILE A 112 3.15 7.22 2.75
C ILE A 112 2.81 8.41 1.84
N ALA A 113 3.59 8.63 0.78
CA ALA A 113 3.34 9.71 -0.16
C ALA A 113 1.95 9.58 -0.82
N ASP A 114 1.55 8.40 -1.28
CA ASP A 114 0.25 8.19 -1.94
C ASP A 114 -0.94 8.54 -1.04
N VAL A 115 -0.87 8.20 0.25
CA VAL A 115 -1.96 8.49 1.21
C VAL A 115 -1.93 9.91 1.76
N SER A 116 -0.80 10.63 1.65
CA SER A 116 -0.57 11.90 2.35
C SER A 116 -0.12 13.06 1.46
N GLU A 117 -0.08 12.87 0.14
CA GLU A 117 0.24 13.94 -0.81
C GLU A 117 -0.71 15.15 -0.59
N PRO A 118 -0.22 16.41 -0.70
CA PRO A 118 -0.96 17.59 -0.26
C PRO A 118 -2.37 17.77 -0.86
N GLY A 119 -2.58 17.32 -2.10
CA GLY A 119 -3.86 17.36 -2.80
C GLY A 119 -4.93 16.42 -2.24
N ARG A 120 -4.58 15.47 -1.37
CA ARG A 120 -5.54 14.64 -0.61
C ARG A 120 -6.34 15.47 0.39
N GLY A 121 -5.77 16.57 0.91
CA GLY A 121 -6.40 17.40 1.95
C GLY A 121 -6.55 16.72 3.32
N VAL A 122 -5.92 15.56 3.52
CA VAL A 122 -5.93 14.77 4.75
C VAL A 122 -4.52 14.23 5.02
N ASN A 123 -4.29 13.63 6.21
CA ASN A 123 -3.04 12.96 6.57
C ASN A 123 -1.81 13.89 6.57
N ALA A 124 -2.00 15.18 6.86
CA ALA A 124 -0.90 16.13 6.98
C ALA A 124 0.09 15.75 8.09
N ASP A 125 -0.44 15.23 9.21
CA ASP A 125 0.34 14.72 10.33
C ASP A 125 1.24 13.55 9.92
N ILE A 126 0.73 12.62 9.10
CA ILE A 126 1.51 11.50 8.56
C ILE A 126 2.64 12.01 7.65
N ARG A 127 2.33 12.97 6.77
CA ARG A 127 3.31 13.57 5.86
C ARG A 127 4.44 14.25 6.61
N GLU A 128 4.11 15.06 7.61
CA GLU A 128 5.07 15.79 8.42
C GLU A 128 5.94 14.84 9.25
N LEU A 129 5.33 13.80 9.83
CA LEU A 129 6.04 12.76 10.56
C LEU A 129 7.01 12.01 9.66
N ALA A 130 6.64 11.75 8.39
CA ALA A 130 7.49 11.00 7.46
C ALA A 130 8.80 11.70 7.10
N LEU A 131 8.86 13.03 7.27
CA LEU A 131 10.08 13.82 7.08
C LEU A 131 11.03 13.75 8.29
N GLN A 132 10.60 13.15 9.40
CA GLN A 132 11.36 13.06 10.64
C GLN A 132 11.60 11.60 11.05
N ASP A 133 10.60 10.74 10.88
CA ASP A 133 10.63 9.32 11.21
C ASP A 133 9.73 8.53 10.25
N LEU A 134 10.37 7.91 9.25
CA LEU A 134 9.70 7.08 8.25
C LEU A 134 8.91 5.92 8.87
N ASN A 135 9.47 5.26 9.89
CA ASN A 135 8.85 4.07 10.48
C ASN A 135 7.61 4.45 11.27
N ALA A 136 7.67 5.52 12.08
CA ALA A 136 6.52 6.02 12.82
C ALA A 136 5.41 6.52 11.87
N ALA A 137 5.77 7.17 10.77
CA ALA A 137 4.82 7.58 9.75
C ALA A 137 4.16 6.40 9.04
N LEU A 138 4.93 5.36 8.72
CA LEU A 138 4.40 4.13 8.12
C LEU A 138 3.42 3.43 9.05
N GLU A 139 3.79 3.28 10.34
CA GLU A 139 2.93 2.70 11.36
C GLU A 139 1.60 3.46 11.44
N ARG A 140 1.66 4.79 11.53
CA ARG A 140 0.46 5.63 11.55
C ARG A 140 -0.38 5.45 10.28
N ALA A 141 0.23 5.41 9.11
CA ALA A 141 -0.46 5.26 7.84
C ALA A 141 -1.19 3.90 7.72
N ILE A 142 -0.55 2.82 8.15
CA ILE A 142 -1.15 1.48 8.13
C ILE A 142 -2.29 1.38 9.14
N ILE A 143 -2.09 1.85 10.38
CA ILE A 143 -3.14 1.88 11.41
C ILE A 143 -4.35 2.67 10.92
N SER A 144 -4.14 3.90 10.44
CA SER A 144 -5.21 4.75 9.91
C SER A 144 -6.02 4.08 8.81
N LYS A 145 -5.35 3.35 7.89
CA LYS A 145 -6.02 2.62 6.82
C LYS A 145 -6.86 1.46 7.34
N VAL A 146 -6.31 0.64 8.25
CA VAL A 146 -7.04 -0.50 8.82
C VAL A 146 -8.24 -0.02 9.62
N THR A 147 -8.07 0.98 10.49
CA THR A 147 -9.17 1.58 11.26
C THR A 147 -10.24 2.16 10.36
N TYR A 148 -9.86 2.86 9.28
CA TYR A 148 -10.82 3.39 8.31
C TYR A 148 -11.65 2.28 7.65
N LEU A 149 -11.00 1.23 7.14
CA LEU A 149 -11.68 0.14 6.45
C LEU A 149 -12.63 -0.61 7.40
N GLN A 150 -12.17 -0.92 8.61
CA GLN A 150 -12.99 -1.56 9.64
C GLN A 150 -14.18 -0.69 10.05
N GLY A 151 -13.96 0.61 10.26
CA GLY A 151 -15.03 1.56 10.60
C GLY A 151 -16.07 1.73 9.47
N LYS A 152 -15.72 1.38 8.24
CA LYS A 152 -16.64 1.35 7.09
C LYS A 152 -17.26 -0.03 6.82
N GLY A 153 -16.91 -1.05 7.62
CA GLY A 153 -17.35 -2.43 7.38
C GLY A 153 -16.76 -3.04 6.10
N ILE A 154 -15.67 -2.48 5.58
CA ILE A 154 -14.99 -2.98 4.38
C ILE A 154 -13.96 -4.02 4.80
N THR A 155 -13.98 -5.19 4.18
CA THR A 155 -12.99 -6.25 4.42
C THR A 155 -11.58 -5.73 4.16
N VAL A 156 -10.68 -5.96 5.12
CA VAL A 156 -9.27 -5.55 4.98
C VAL A 156 -8.52 -6.60 4.18
N HIS A 157 -7.81 -6.17 3.14
CA HIS A 157 -7.04 -7.07 2.29
C HIS A 157 -5.97 -7.86 3.11
N PRO A 158 -5.77 -9.17 2.89
CA PRO A 158 -4.81 -9.97 3.66
C PRO A 158 -3.36 -9.45 3.65
N ARG A 159 -2.88 -8.88 2.53
CA ARG A 159 -1.57 -8.19 2.48
C ARG A 159 -1.51 -6.98 3.43
N THR A 160 -2.58 -6.19 3.53
CA THR A 160 -2.67 -5.07 4.47
C THR A 160 -2.68 -5.55 5.92
N LEU A 161 -3.40 -6.64 6.23
CA LEU A 161 -3.38 -7.24 7.57
C LEU A 161 -1.99 -7.78 7.94
N ARG A 162 -1.26 -8.36 6.98
CA ARG A 162 0.14 -8.77 7.21
C ARG A 162 1.03 -7.58 7.55
N ALA A 163 0.93 -6.48 6.80
CA ALA A 163 1.66 -5.25 7.10
C ALA A 163 1.29 -4.68 8.48
N TYR A 164 0.00 -4.70 8.85
CA TYR A 164 -0.49 -4.28 10.15
C TYR A 164 0.03 -5.14 11.30
N HIS A 165 -0.03 -6.46 11.18
CA HIS A 165 0.47 -7.37 12.22
C HIS A 165 2.00 -7.35 12.37
N ALA A 166 2.73 -6.95 11.33
CA ALA A 166 4.19 -6.79 11.37
C ALA A 166 4.62 -5.51 12.12
N LEU A 167 3.68 -4.61 12.46
CA LEU A 167 3.99 -3.40 13.22
C LEU A 167 4.44 -3.74 14.64
N PRO A 168 5.44 -3.03 15.21
CA PRO A 168 5.95 -3.30 16.55
C PRO A 168 4.86 -3.29 17.64
N CYS A 169 3.87 -2.40 17.53
CA CYS A 169 2.76 -2.30 18.47
C CYS A 169 1.79 -3.50 18.43
N CYS A 170 1.69 -4.20 17.29
CA CYS A 170 0.80 -5.36 17.12
C CYS A 170 1.50 -6.68 17.45
N ALA A 171 2.82 -6.75 17.25
CA ALA A 171 3.65 -7.93 17.56
C ALA A 171 3.72 -8.26 19.07
N GLN A 172 3.25 -7.34 19.93
CA GLN A 172 3.26 -7.49 21.40
C GLN A 172 1.96 -8.06 21.97
N LEU A 173 0.95 -8.39 21.15
CA LEU A 173 -0.24 -9.07 21.64
C LEU A 173 0.10 -10.54 21.96
N PRO A 174 0.04 -10.99 23.24
CA PRO A 174 0.19 -12.39 23.54
C PRO A 174 -0.93 -13.16 22.84
N ALA A 175 -0.62 -14.31 22.25
CA ALA A 175 -1.60 -15.23 21.70
C ALA A 175 -2.63 -15.60 22.79
N SER A 176 -3.75 -14.88 22.85
CA SER A 176 -4.76 -15.08 23.87
C SER A 176 -5.61 -16.28 23.49
N ARG A 177 -5.31 -17.39 24.18
CA ARG A 177 -6.23 -18.40 24.72
C ARG A 177 -7.44 -18.73 23.83
N THR A 178 -7.34 -19.87 23.15
CA THR A 178 -8.49 -20.64 22.68
C THR A 178 -9.50 -20.79 23.84
N PRO A 179 -10.74 -20.30 23.73
CA PRO A 179 -11.75 -20.62 24.73
C PRO A 179 -12.06 -22.12 24.59
N ALA A 180 -11.83 -22.88 25.66
CA ALA A 180 -12.25 -24.26 25.76
C ALA A 180 -13.79 -24.28 25.62
N LEU A 181 -14.29 -25.00 24.62
CA LEU A 181 -15.72 -25.28 24.46
C LEU A 181 -16.22 -26.03 25.71
N PRO A 182 -17.35 -25.64 26.31
CA PRO A 182 -17.92 -26.40 27.40
C PRO A 182 -18.40 -27.76 26.87
N ALA A 183 -18.03 -28.82 27.60
CA ALA A 183 -18.51 -30.17 27.33
C ALA A 183 -20.05 -30.18 27.40
N SER A 184 -20.68 -30.61 26.30
CA SER A 184 -22.12 -30.88 26.24
C SER A 184 -22.45 -31.98 27.24
N SER A 185 -23.26 -31.66 28.25
CA SER A 185 -23.91 -32.67 29.08
C SER A 185 -25.05 -33.29 28.28
N ALA A 186 -24.99 -34.61 28.12
CA ALA A 186 -26.11 -35.41 27.66
C ALA A 186 -27.31 -35.21 28.59
N PHE A 187 -28.46 -34.84 28.03
CA PHE A 187 -29.74 -35.07 28.67
C PHE A 187 -30.28 -36.42 28.15
N GLN A 188 -30.43 -37.37 29.06
CA GLN A 188 -31.48 -38.38 29.01
C GLN A 188 -32.70 -37.82 29.73
#